data_AF-A0A931QQZ8-F1
#
_entry.id   AF-A0A931QQZ8-F1
#
_cell.length_a   1.000
_cell.length_b   1.000
_cell.length_c   1.000
_cell.angle_alpha   90.00
_cell.angle_beta   90.00
_cell.angle_gamma   90.00
#
_symmetry.space_group_name_H-M   'P 1'
#
loop_
_entity.id
_entity.type
_entity.pdbx_description
1 polymer ?
#
loop_
_entity_poly.entity_id
_entity_poly.type
_entity_poly.pdbx_seq_one_letter_code
_entity_poly.pdbx_strand_id
1 'polypeptide(L)' 'MKENLVFFLGGHDAEMEEIRNILAKHNFIFFDKNLSWGAKASDYKEEIEKLKENETAVLSKLNNSNN' A
#
# COMPACT_ATOMS: atom_id res chain seq x y z
N MET A 1 9.91 8.01 17.36
CA MET A 1 9.59 6.57 17.21
C MET A 1 9.38 6.34 15.72
N LYS A 2 9.98 5.31 15.12
CA LYS A 2 9.64 4.94 13.74
C LYS A 2 8.28 4.25 13.83
N GLU A 3 7.25 4.83 13.23
CA GLU A 3 5.95 4.19 13.14
C GLU A 3 6.13 2.91 12.30
N ASN A 4 5.69 1.75 12.80
CA ASN A 4 5.75 0.49 12.06
C ASN A 4 4.61 0.47 11.04
N LEU A 5 4.73 1.34 10.03
CA LEU A 5 3.77 1.45 8.96
C LEU A 5 3.98 0.30 7.98
N VAL A 6 2.88 -0.35 7.62
CA VAL A 6 2.83 -1.36 6.57
C VAL A 6 1.92 -0.84 5.48
N PHE A 7 2.49 -0.60 4.30
CA PHE A 7 1.77 0.00 3.19
C PHE A 7 1.14 -1.07 2.29
N PHE A 8 -0.08 -0.82 1.84
CA PHE A 8 -0.80 -1.65 0.89
C PHE A 8 -1.06 -0.82 -0.36
N LEU A 9 -0.45 -1.19 -1.48
CA LEU A 9 -0.52 -0.41 -2.72
C LEU A 9 -1.73 -0.84 -3.55
N GLY A 10 -2.56 0.12 -3.93
CA GLY A 10 -3.69 -0.10 -4.82
C GLY A 10 -3.48 0.63 -6.15
N GLY A 11 -3.54 -0.09 -7.26
CA GLY A 11 -3.25 0.41 -8.60
C GLY A 11 -1.88 -0.05 -9.10
N HIS A 12 -1.69 0.04 -10.43
CA HIS A 12 -0.43 -0.29 -11.10
C HIS A 12 -0.20 0.69 -12.26
N ASP A 13 -0.15 1.97 -11.92
CA ASP A 13 0.22 3.05 -12.82
C ASP A 13 1.63 3.55 -12.52
N ALA A 14 2.12 4.49 -13.33
CA ALA A 14 3.46 5.06 -13.17
C ALA A 14 3.63 5.78 -11.81
N GLU A 15 2.56 6.34 -11.26
CA GLU A 15 2.60 7.01 -9.96
C GLU A 15 2.76 5.99 -8.82
N MET A 16 2.11 4.82 -8.92
CA MET A 16 2.29 3.71 -7.97
C MET A 16 3.69 3.12 -8.01
N GLU A 17 4.32 3.04 -9.18
CA GLU A 17 5.73 2.62 -9.28
C GLU A 17 6.67 3.59 -8.56
N GLU A 18 6.40 4.90 -8.62
CA GLU A 18 7.17 5.90 -7.86
C GLU A 18 6.96 5.75 -6.34
N ILE A 19 5.71 5.52 -5.91
CA ILE A 19 5.42 5.24 -4.50
C ILE A 19 6.17 4.00 -4.02
N ARG A 20 6.17 2.91 -4.80
CA ARG A 20 6.92 1.68 -4.53
C ARG A 20 8.42 1.98 -4.37
N ASN A 21 8.99 2.78 -5.27
CA ASN A 21 10.40 3.17 -5.22
C ASN A 21 10.74 3.97 -3.97
N ILE A 22 9.89 4.94 -3.59
CA ILE A 22 10.06 5.74 -2.37
C ILE A 22 10.01 4.85 -1.12
N LEU A 23 9.02 3.95 -1.03
CA LEU A 23 8.89 3.03 0.10
C LEU A 23 10.10 2.09 0.23
N ALA A 24 10.56 1.53 -0.89
CA ALA A 24 11.75 0.69 -0.93
C ALA A 24 13.00 1.47 -0.52
N LYS A 25 13.20 2.69 -1.05
CA LYS A 25 14.34 3.56 -0.72
C LYS A 25 14.44 3.90 0.77
N HIS A 26 13.29 4.06 1.43
CA HIS A 26 13.21 4.35 2.86
C HIS A 26 13.09 3.09 3.74
N ASN A 27 13.14 1.90 3.13
CA ASN A 27 13.07 0.61 3.78
C ASN A 27 11.77 0.40 4.59
N PHE A 28 10.66 0.92 4.06
CA PHE A 28 9.31 0.63 4.56
C PHE A 28 8.83 -0.74 4.08
N ILE A 29 7.99 -1.38 4.89
CA ILE A 29 7.32 -2.63 4.52
C ILE A 29 6.11 -2.27 3.68
N PHE A 30 5.95 -2.92 2.53
CA PHE A 30 4.77 -2.77 1.70
C PHE A 30 4.36 -4.06 1.00
N PHE A 31 3.07 -4.19 0.72
CA PHE A 31 2.47 -5.22 -0.09
C PHE A 31 1.93 -4.62 -1.38
N ASP A 32 2.29 -5.23 -2.50
CA ASP A 32 1.80 -4.87 -3.82
C ASP A 32 1.37 -6.14 -4.56
N LYS A 33 0.05 -6.32 -4.68
CA LYS A 33 -0.57 -7.43 -5.40
C LYS A 33 -0.80 -7.13 -6.88
N ASN A 34 -0.24 -6.04 -7.39
CA ASN A 34 -0.44 -5.56 -8.75
C ASN A 34 -1.93 -5.44 -9.08
N LEU A 35 -2.68 -4.83 -8.15
CA LEU A 35 -4.13 -4.71 -8.29
C LEU A 35 -4.47 -3.58 -9.25
N SER A 36 -5.48 -3.83 -10.09
CA SER A 36 -6.04 -2.79 -10.94
C SER A 36 -6.66 -1.66 -10.14
N TRP A 37 -6.92 -0.56 -10.84
CA TRP A 37 -7.64 0.59 -10.31
C TRP A 37 -8.98 0.19 -9.66
N GLY A 38 -9.27 0.71 -8.45
CA GLY A 38 -10.44 0.34 -7.66
C GLY A 38 -10.23 -0.79 -6.64
N ALA A 39 -8.98 -1.20 -6.40
CA ALA A 39 -8.58 -2.11 -5.34
C ALA A 39 -9.19 -1.72 -3.97
N LYS A 40 -9.67 -2.72 -3.24
CA LYS A 40 -10.29 -2.58 -1.91
C LYS A 40 -9.33 -3.07 -0.84
N ALA A 41 -9.48 -2.53 0.38
CA ALA A 41 -8.76 -3.05 1.54
C ALA A 41 -8.99 -4.56 1.74
N SER A 42 -10.17 -5.07 1.38
CA SER A 42 -10.51 -6.49 1.44
C SER A 42 -9.64 -7.38 0.54
N ASP A 43 -9.03 -6.83 -0.52
CA ASP A 43 -8.12 -7.58 -1.39
C ASP A 43 -6.81 -7.95 -0.68
N TYR A 44 -6.53 -7.27 0.43
CA TYR A 44 -5.40 -7.50 1.34
C TYR A 44 -5.81 -8.13 2.67
N LYS A 45 -6.99 -8.76 2.75
CA LYS A 45 -7.52 -9.29 4.02
C LYS A 45 -6.52 -10.23 4.71
N GLU A 46 -5.90 -11.14 3.97
CA GLU A 46 -4.97 -12.13 4.52
C GLU A 46 -3.69 -11.50 5.06
N GLU A 47 -3.20 -10.44 4.41
CA GLU A 47 -2.01 -9.71 4.81
C GLU A 47 -2.31 -8.80 6.01
N ILE A 48 -3.50 -8.19 6.05
CA ILE A 48 -3.98 -7.38 7.18
C ILE A 48 -4.16 -8.24 8.44
N GLU A 49 -4.73 -9.45 8.30
CA GLU A 49 -4.92 -10.38 9.42
C GLU A 49 -3.59 -10.90 10.02
N LYS A 50 -2.48 -10.76 9.29
CA LYS A 50 -1.13 -11.16 9.72
C LYS A 50 -0.34 -10.02 10.37
N LEU A 51 -0.88 -8.81 10.42
CA LEU A 51 -0.21 -7.68 11.05
C LEU A 51 -0.10 -7.89 12.56
N LYS A 52 0.99 -7.38 13.12
CA LYS A 52 1.22 -7.37 14.57
C LYS A 52 0.47 -6.21 15.22
N GLU A 53 0.17 -6.32 16.52
CA GLU A 53 -0.52 -5.26 17.29
C GLU A 53 0.18 -3.90 17.25
N ASN A 54 1.49 -3.87 16.99
CA ASN A 54 2.27 -2.65 16.92
C ASN A 54 2.49 -2.15 15.48
N GLU A 55 1.88 -2.78 14.48
CA GLU A 55 1.94 -2.38 13.06
C GLU A 55 0.67 -1.62 12.68
N THR A 56 0.82 -0.57 11.88
CA THR A 56 -0.29 0.23 11.38
C THR A 56 -0.42 0.06 9.88
N ALA A 57 -1.58 -0.43 9.44
CA ALA A 57 -1.90 -0.60 8.03
C ALA A 57 -2.20 0.75 7.35
N VAL A 58 -1.53 1.04 6.23
CA VAL A 58 -1.78 2.22 5.41
C VAL A 58 -2.14 1.78 4.00
N LEU A 59 -3.38 2.04 3.58
CA LEU A 59 -3.81 1.79 2.20
C LEU A 59 -3.53 3.03 1.34
N SER A 60 -2.58 2.90 0.41
CA SER A 60 -2.27 3.93 -0.57
C SER A 60 -3.03 3.65 -1.86
N LYS A 61 -3.96 4.55 -2.21
CA LYS A 61 -4.67 4.54 -3.49
C LYS A 61 -4.66 5.94 -4.10
N LEU A 62 -4.58 6.00 -5.41
CA LEU A 62 -4.77 7.26 -6.14
C LEU A 62 -6.21 7.33 -6.65
N ASN A 63 -6.88 8.44 -6.36
CA ASN A 63 -8.16 8.79 -6.95
C ASN A 63 -7.89 9.80 -8.08
N ASN A 64 -8.03 9.36 -9.32
CA ASN A 64 -7.89 10.20 -10.50
C ASN A 64 -9.29 10.70 -10.85
N SER A 65 -9.73 11.75 -10.16
CA SER A 65 -10.95 12.47 -10.54
C SER A 65 -10.63 13.42 -11.70
N ASN A 66 -10.39 12.86 -12.89
CA ASN A 66 -10.53 13.62 -14.13
C ASN A 66 -12.02 13.65 -14.47
N ASN A 67 -12.68 14.71 -14.02
CA ASN A 67 -14.06 15.06 -14.36
C ASN A 67 -14.14 15.60 -15.79
#